data_AF-A0A969TFY7-F1
#
_entry.id   AF-A0A969TFY7-F1
#
_cell.length_a   1.000
_cell.length_b   1.000
_cell.length_c   1.000
_cell.angle_alpha   90.00
_cell.angle_beta   90.00
_cell.angle_gamma   90.00
#
_symmetry.space_group_name_H-M   'P 1'
#
loop_
_entity.id
_entity.type
_entity.pdbx_description
1 polymer ?
#
loop_
_entity_poly.entity_id
_entity_poly.type
_entity_poly.pdbx_seq_one_letter_code
_entity_poly.pdbx_strand_id
1 'polypeptide(L)' 'MSVPANGVPGENITLNYTVTNQGDHTLSGNWEDAVYLSEDNRWDINDLLIEKVQVDDSLDIGEKLQQNC' A
#
# COMPACT_ATOMS: atom_id res chain seq x y z
N MET A 1 -9.50 -1.62 -1.26
CA MET A 1 -8.80 -1.14 -0.05
C MET A 1 -9.74 -1.27 1.13
N SER A 2 -9.23 -1.75 2.26
CA SER A 2 -9.95 -1.82 3.54
C SER A 2 -9.04 -1.33 4.63
N VAL A 3 -9.46 -0.26 5.31
CA VAL A 3 -8.84 0.31 6.52
C VAL A 3 -9.98 0.68 7.47
N PRO A 4 -9.86 0.45 8.78
CA PRO A 4 -10.84 0.94 9.75
C PRO A 4 -10.96 2.46 9.69
N ALA A 5 -12.18 2.98 9.86
CA ALA A 5 -12.40 4.43 9.92
C ALA A 5 -11.78 5.09 11.17
N ASN A 6 -11.52 4.31 12.22
CA ASN A 6 -10.90 4.76 13.47
C ASN A 6 -9.92 3.70 13.96
N GLY A 7 -8.85 4.13 14.61
CA GLY A 7 -7.95 3.28 15.38
C GLY A 7 -8.15 3.43 16.88
N VAL A 8 -7.86 2.38 17.64
CA VAL A 8 -7.84 2.41 19.11
C VAL A 8 -6.40 2.24 19.60
N PRO A 9 -5.89 3.11 20.48
CA PRO A 9 -4.54 2.96 21.01
C PRO A 9 -4.32 1.59 21.67
N GLY A 10 -3.26 0.90 21.25
CA GLY A 10 -2.91 -0.43 21.75
C GLY A 10 -3.61 -1.59 21.03
N GLU A 11 -4.52 -1.33 20.10
CA GLU A 11 -5.10 -2.35 19.22
C GLU A 11 -4.38 -2.42 17.87
N ASN A 12 -4.31 -3.63 17.30
CA ASN A 12 -3.78 -3.83 15.96
C ASN A 12 -4.82 -3.42 14.91
N ILE A 13 -4.33 -2.82 13.82
CA ILE A 13 -5.10 -2.53 12.62
C ILE A 13 -4.57 -3.42 11.49
N THR A 14 -5.48 -3.94 10.67
CA THR A 14 -5.13 -4.65 9.43
C THR A 14 -5.44 -3.75 8.24
N LEU A 15 -4.46 -3.59 7.35
CA LEU A 15 -4.55 -2.83 6.11
C LEU A 15 -4.54 -3.81 4.94
N ASN A 16 -5.58 -3.75 4.11
CA ASN A 16 -5.59 -4.52 2.87
C ASN A 16 -5.76 -3.58 1.68
N TYR A 17 -4.89 -3.70 0.68
CA TYR A 17 -4.97 -2.92 -0.56
C TYR A 17 -4.67 -3.78 -1.78
N THR A 18 -4.94 -3.22 -2.95
CA THR A 18 -4.75 -3.90 -4.23
C THR A 18 -4.01 -2.97 -5.16
N VAL A 19 -2.87 -3.43 -5.65
CA VAL A 19 -2.12 -2.78 -6.72
C VAL A 19 -2.67 -3.32 -8.04
N THR A 20 -2.87 -2.45 -9.02
CA THR A 20 -3.29 -2.84 -10.37
C THR A 20 -2.33 -2.23 -11.37
N ASN A 21 -1.77 -3.03 -12.28
CA ASN A 21 -1.02 -2.47 -13.39
C ASN A 21 -1.98 -1.83 -14.40
N GLN A 22 -2.04 -0.50 -14.40
CA GLN A 22 -2.87 0.31 -15.31
C GLN A 22 -2.10 0.82 -16.54
N GLY A 23 -0.85 0.38 -16.72
CA GLY A 23 -0.04 0.75 -17.87
C GLY A 23 -0.33 -0.10 -19.11
N ASP A 24 0.32 0.25 -20.21
CA ASP A 24 0.20 -0.45 -21.50
C ASP A 24 1.22 -1.58 -21.67
N HIS A 25 2.02 -1.86 -20.64
CA HIS A 25 3.07 -2.87 -20.63
C HIS A 25 3.07 -3.64 -19.31
N THR A 26 3.54 -4.89 -19.34
CA THR A 26 3.81 -5.67 -18.13
C THR A 26 4.80 -4.90 -17.25
N LEU A 27 4.43 -4.74 -15.97
CA LEU A 27 5.29 -4.15 -14.96
C LEU A 27 6.22 -5.26 -14.46
N SER A 28 7.44 -5.25 -14.96
CA SER A 28 8.46 -6.24 -14.63
C SER A 28 9.51 -5.66 -13.68
N GLY A 29 9.78 -6.34 -12.57
CA GLY A 29 10.85 -6.00 -11.63
C GLY A 29 10.33 -5.68 -10.22
N ASN A 30 11.27 -5.36 -9.33
CA ASN A 30 10.96 -5.09 -7.93
C ASN A 30 10.42 -3.67 -7.73
N TRP A 31 9.41 -3.55 -6.86
CA TRP A 31 9.00 -2.25 -6.34
C TRP A 31 8.74 -2.31 -4.84
N GLU A 32 8.56 -1.14 -4.22
CA GLU A 32 8.24 -1.00 -2.82
C GLU A 32 7.00 -0.11 -2.67
N ASP A 33 5.99 -0.62 -1.96
CA ASP A 33 4.86 0.18 -1.49
C ASP A 33 5.17 0.69 -0.08
N ALA A 34 4.84 1.94 0.22
CA ALA A 34 5.06 2.55 1.54
C ALA A 34 3.76 3.09 2.12
N VAL A 35 3.49 2.75 3.38
CA VAL A 35 2.26 3.10 4.09
C VAL A 35 2.59 4.13 5.17
N TYR A 36 1.93 5.27 5.10
CA TYR A 36 2.11 6.38 6.04
C TYR A 36 0.82 6.65 6.83
N LEU A 37 0.97 6.99 8.11
CA LEU A 37 -0.08 7.54 8.95
C LEU A 37 0.10 9.06 9.04
N SER A 38 -0.89 9.80 8.57
CA SER A 38 -0.93 11.26 8.60
C SER A 38 -1.93 11.78 9.63
N GLU A 39 -1.63 12.93 10.22
CA GLU A 39 -2.54 13.68 11.09
C GLU A 39 -3.56 14.52 10.29
N ASP A 40 -3.35 14.69 8.99
CA ASP A 40 -4.24 15.42 8.11
C ASP A 40 -4.53 14.67 6.78
N ASN A 41 -5.03 15.39 5.77
CA ASN A 41 -5.43 14.81 4.48
C ASN A 41 -4.41 15.07 3.36
N ARG A 42 -3.18 15.42 3.71
CA ARG A 42 -2.08 15.67 2.78
C ARG A 42 -0.94 14.74 3.14
N TRP A 43 -0.47 14.03 2.12
CA TRP A 43 0.79 13.32 2.27
C TRP A 43 1.94 14.34 2.34
N ASP A 44 2.77 14.24 3.36
CA ASP A 44 4.06 14.91 3.42
C ASP A 44 5.14 14.08 4.13
N ILE A 45 6.39 14.52 4.03
CA ILE A 45 7.54 13.75 4.49
C ILE A 45 7.62 13.59 6.01
N ASN A 46 6.85 14.35 6.78
CA ASN A 46 6.79 14.25 8.24
C ASN A 46 5.76 13.22 8.72
N ASP A 47 4.94 12.68 7.81
CA ASP A 47 4.00 11.60 8.16
C ASP A 47 4.74 10.37 8.68
N LEU A 48 4.10 9.66 9.61
CA LEU A 48 4.70 8.49 10.24
C LEU A 48 4.71 7.33 9.25
N LEU A 49 5.91 6.89 8.83
CA LEU A 49 6.06 5.64 8.09
C LEU A 49 5.71 4.46 8.99
N ILE A 50 4.66 3.72 8.62
CA ILE A 50 4.22 2.50 9.32
C ILE A 50 4.96 1.29 8.75
N GLU A 51 4.94 1.14 7.43
CA GLU A 51 5.46 -0.06 6.78
C GLU A 51 5.94 0.21 5.36
N LYS A 52 6.87 -0.64 4.93
CA LYS A 52 7.31 -0.79 3.55
C LYS A 52 7.10 -2.24 3.11
N VAL A 53 6.38 -2.43 2.02
CA VAL A 53 6.10 -3.75 1.44
C VAL A 53 6.94 -3.89 0.19
N GLN A 54 7.90 -4.81 0.25
CA GLN A 54 8.71 -5.18 -0.91
C GLN A 54 7.93 -6.13 -1.80
N VAL A 55 7.86 -5.82 -3.09
CA VAL A 55 7.20 -6.63 -4.10
C VAL A 55 8.25 -7.12 -5.09
N ASP A 56 8.34 -8.43 -5.22
CA ASP A 56 9.21 -9.13 -6.17
C ASP A 56 8.34 -9.99 -7.09
N ASP A 57 7.46 -9.32 -7.82
CA ASP A 57 6.51 -9.95 -8.73
C ASP A 57 6.36 -9.14 -10.01
N SER A 58 5.90 -9.78 -11.07
CA SER A 58 5.61 -9.13 -12.35
C SER A 58 4.10 -9.05 -12.51
N LEU A 59 3.57 -7.86 -12.83
CA LEU A 59 2.14 -7.71 -13.11
C LEU A 59 1.91 -7.49 -14.60
N ASP A 60 1.22 -8.42 -15.24
CA ASP A 60 0.72 -8.24 -16.60
C ASP A 60 -0.29 -7.10 -16.68
N ILE A 61 -0.59 -6.66 -17.91
CA ILE A 61 -1.50 -5.54 -18.16
C ILE A 61 -2.87 -5.86 -17.54
N GLY A 62 -3.33 -4.99 -16.63
CA GLY A 62 -4.60 -5.16 -15.92
C GLY A 62 -4.58 -6.17 -14.78
N GLU A 63 -3.45 -6.83 -14.51
CA GLU A 63 -3.29 -7.75 -13.39
C GLU A 63 -3.33 -7.00 -12.05
N LYS A 64 -3.76 -7.72 -11.03
CA LYS A 64 -3.96 -7.20 -9.67
C LYS A 64 -3.17 -8.01 -8.66
N LEU A 65 -2.45 -7.32 -7.80
CA LEU A 65 -1.80 -7.90 -6.63
C LEU A 65 -2.50 -7.43 -5.37
N GLN A 66 -2.95 -8.36 -4.54
CA GLN A 66 -3.51 -8.03 -3.23
C GLN A 66 -2.41 -8.08 -2.16
N GLN A 67 -2.31 -7.00 -1.39
CA GLN A 67 -1.38 -6.88 -0.28
C GLN A 67 -2.17 -6.83 1.02
N ASN A 68 -1.71 -7.61 2.01
CA ASN A 68 -2.26 -7.66 3.35
C ASN A 68 -1.14 -7.34 4.34
N CYS A 69 -1.35 -6.31 5.14
CA CYS A 69 -0.42 -5.78 6.14
C CYS A 69 -1.11 -5.78 7.51
#